data_AF-A0AAW6XL58-F1
#
_entry.id   AF-A0AAW6XL58-F1
#
_cell.length_a   1.000
_cell.length_b   1.000
_cell.length_c   1.000
_cell.angle_alpha   90.00
_cell.angle_beta   90.00
_cell.angle_gamma   90.00
#
_symmetry.space_group_name_H-M   'P 1'
#
loop_
_entity.id
_entity.type
_entity.pdbx_description
1 polymer ?
#
loop_
_entity_poly.entity_id
_entity_poly.type
_entity_poly.pdbx_seq_one_letter_code
_entity_poly.pdbx_strand_id
1 'polypeptide(L)'
;MEIIDNRTKKEEHWQLGDVLVANSDGAKGLIVKNGNGKYCLMDINPDGIANYSTVENDCFGYCYETVSELYEVKYPDWHKVNAKLVIE
;
A
#
# COMPACT_ATOMS: atom_id res chain seq x y z
N MET A 1 2.32 -24.18 -29.70
CA MET A 1 1.31 -23.19 -29.32
C MET A 1 1.83 -22.54 -28.05
N GLU A 2 2.41 -21.34 -28.17
CA GLU A 2 2.77 -20.57 -26.97
C GLU A 2 1.47 -20.09 -26.34
N ILE A 3 1.21 -20.55 -25.12
CA ILE A 3 0.23 -19.89 -24.26
C ILE A 3 0.94 -18.62 -23.78
N ILE A 4 0.72 -17.53 -24.50
CA ILE A 4 1.15 -16.20 -24.04
C ILE A 4 0.17 -15.83 -22.93
N ASP A 5 0.56 -16.09 -21.68
CA ASP A 5 -0.15 -15.61 -20.51
C ASP A 5 0.07 -14.09 -20.41
N ASN A 6 -0.87 -13.33 -20.97
CA ASN A 6 -0.93 -11.87 -20.90
C ASN A 6 -1.25 -11.35 -19.48
N ARG A 7 -1.05 -12.13 -18.42
CA ARG A 7 -0.74 -11.61 -17.08
C ARG A 7 0.66 -10.99 -17.01
N THR A 8 1.15 -10.45 -18.12
CA THR A 8 2.19 -9.43 -18.15
C THR A 8 1.73 -8.32 -17.21
N LYS A 9 2.24 -8.44 -15.99
CA LYS A 9 2.40 -7.40 -14.99
C LYS A 9 2.15 -6.05 -15.65
N LYS A 10 0.97 -5.45 -15.44
CA LYS A 10 1.00 -4.01 -15.23
C LYS A 10 1.99 -3.89 -14.10
N GLU A 11 3.20 -3.47 -14.42
CA GLU A 11 4.24 -3.29 -13.42
C GLU A 11 3.69 -2.20 -12.52
N GLU A 12 3.01 -2.64 -11.48
CA GLU A 12 2.34 -1.78 -10.55
C GLU A 12 3.45 -1.24 -9.67
N HIS A 13 4.14 -0.24 -10.20
CA HIS A 13 5.22 0.44 -9.52
C HIS A 13 4.61 1.28 -8.42
N TRP A 14 4.67 0.75 -7.20
CA TRP A 14 4.27 1.46 -6.01
C TRP A 14 5.29 2.55 -5.70
N GLN A 15 4.81 3.67 -5.19
CA GLN A 15 5.62 4.81 -4.76
C GLN A 15 5.00 5.48 -3.53
N LEU A 16 5.78 6.34 -2.88
CA LEU A 16 5.28 7.16 -1.77
C LEU A 16 4.05 7.97 -2.21
N GLY A 17 3.00 7.98 -1.39
CA GLY A 17 1.74 8.66 -1.66
C GLY A 17 0.74 7.87 -2.50
N ASP A 18 1.10 6.68 -3.00
CA ASP A 18 0.12 5.79 -3.61
C ASP A 18 -0.87 5.26 -2.57
N VAL A 19 -2.13 5.16 -2.98
CA VAL A 19 -3.18 4.49 -2.20
C VAL A 19 -3.33 3.07 -2.70
N LEU A 20 -3.35 2.14 -1.76
CA LEU A 20 -3.55 0.72 -2.01
C LEU A 20 -4.83 0.22 -1.38
N VAL A 21 -5.42 -0.81 -1.97
CA VAL A 21 -6.60 -1.52 -1.45
C VAL A 21 -6.28 -3.01 -1.33
N ALA A 22 -6.61 -3.59 -0.17
CA ALA A 22 -6.52 -5.03 0.05
C ALA A 22 -7.68 -5.76 -0.65
N ASN A 23 -7.38 -6.84 -1.36
CA ASN A 23 -8.38 -7.70 -2.00
C ASN A 23 -9.16 -8.54 -0.98
N SER A 24 -8.53 -8.88 0.15
CA SER A 24 -9.09 -9.73 1.19
C SER A 24 -10.27 -9.11 1.95
N ASP A 25 -10.15 -7.86 2.39
CA ASP A 25 -11.14 -7.19 3.25
C ASP A 25 -11.51 -5.75 2.82
N GLY A 26 -10.90 -5.24 1.74
CA GLY A 26 -11.15 -3.89 1.24
C GLY A 26 -10.51 -2.77 2.05
N ALA A 27 -9.58 -3.09 2.96
CA ALA A 27 -8.81 -2.12 3.71
C ALA A 27 -8.04 -1.19 2.77
N LYS A 28 -7.98 0.10 3.13
CA LYS A 28 -7.34 1.14 2.33
C LYS A 28 -6.13 1.68 3.07
N GLY A 29 -4.99 1.68 2.40
CA GLY A 29 -3.72 2.10 2.95
C GLY A 29 -3.04 3.16 2.09
N LEU A 30 -2.46 4.18 2.72
CA LEU A 30 -1.59 5.14 2.04
C LEU A 30 -0.12 4.77 2.27
N ILE A 31 0.68 4.69 1.21
CA ILE A 31 2.13 4.49 1.34
C ILE A 31 2.74 5.79 1.86
N VAL A 32 3.31 5.74 3.07
CA VAL A 32 3.96 6.87 3.75
C VAL A 32 5.33 6.48 4.29
N LYS A 33 6.09 7.45 4.80
CA LYS A 33 7.28 7.19 5.63
C LYS A 33 6.97 7.49 7.09
N ASN A 34 7.44 6.64 8.00
CA ASN A 34 7.41 6.92 9.43
C ASN A 34 8.55 7.87 9.86
N GLY A 35 8.57 8.20 11.15
CA GLY A 35 9.61 9.05 11.75
C GLY A 35 11.03 8.47 11.68
N ASN A 36 11.16 7.16 11.45
CA ASN A 36 12.44 6.47 11.25
C ASN A 36 12.84 6.40 9.76
N GLY A 37 12.04 6.96 8.84
CA GLY A 37 12.30 6.97 7.41
C GLY A 37 11.90 5.69 6.66
N LYS A 38 11.33 4.70 7.35
CA LYS A 38 10.83 3.44 6.76
C LYS A 38 9.47 3.64 6.10
N TYR A 39 9.19 2.88 5.05
CA TYR A 39 7.94 2.86 4.30
C TYR A 39 6.87 2.03 5.01
N CYS A 40 5.67 2.57 5.17
CA CYS A 40 4.56 1.93 5.86
C CYS A 40 3.24 2.14 5.09
N LEU A 41 2.24 1.30 5.37
CA LEU A 41 0.86 1.53 4.92
C LEU A 41 0.03 2.09 6.07
N MET A 42 -0.23 3.40 6.03
CA MET A 42 -1.09 4.07 7.01
C MET A 42 -2.56 3.77 6.70
N ASP A 43 -3.32 3.38 7.71
CA ASP A 43 -4.77 3.15 7.55
C ASP A 43 -5.48 4.47 7.20
N ILE A 44 -6.29 4.43 6.16
CA ILE A 44 -7.11 5.55 5.70
C ILE A 44 -8.59 5.16 5.52
N ASN A 45 -9.03 4.07 6.15
CA ASN A 45 -10.45 3.73 6.17
C ASN A 45 -11.23 4.80 6.96
N PRO A 46 -12.29 5.39 6.39
CA PRO A 46 -13.04 6.45 7.05
C PRO A 46 -13.81 5.98 8.30
N ASP A 47 -14.16 4.68 8.34
CA ASP A 47 -14.95 4.07 9.41
C ASP A 47 -14.11 3.17 10.35
N GLY A 48 -12.78 3.15 10.16
CA GLY A 48 -11.87 2.35 10.97
C GLY A 48 -11.64 2.95 12.36
N ILE A 49 -11.75 2.13 13.41
CA ILE A 49 -11.37 2.51 14.79
C ILE A 49 -9.83 2.59 14.93
N ALA A 50 -9.09 2.01 13.98
CA ALA A 50 -7.63 2.00 13.96
C ALA A 50 -7.08 3.33 13.42
N ASN A 51 -6.09 3.87 14.13
CA ASN A 51 -5.68 5.25 14.05
C ASN A 51 -4.87 5.52 12.77
N TYR A 52 -5.11 6.67 12.14
CA TYR A 52 -4.19 7.26 11.18
C TYR A 52 -2.81 7.43 11.82
N SER A 53 -1.94 6.46 11.64
CA SER A 53 -0.67 6.37 12.35
C SER A 53 0.43 5.85 11.46
N THR A 54 1.61 6.41 11.70
CA THR A 54 2.85 5.97 11.06
C THR A 54 3.79 5.32 12.07
N VAL A 55 3.34 5.02 13.28
CA VAL A 55 4.16 4.30 14.25
C VAL A 55 4.36 2.86 13.75
N GLU A 56 5.55 2.30 13.92
CA GLU A 56 5.95 1.02 13.32
C GLU A 56 5.03 -0.18 13.66
N ASN A 57 4.26 -0.09 14.74
CA ASN A 57 3.31 -1.12 15.18
C ASN A 57 1.83 -0.73 15.00
N ASP A 58 1.55 0.42 14.40
CA ASP A 58 0.21 1.01 14.27
C ASP A 58 -0.10 1.34 12.79
N CYS A 59 0.60 0.67 11.88
CA CYS A 59 0.33 0.66 10.44
C CYS A 59 -0.12 -0.74 10.01
N PHE A 60 -0.58 -0.90 8.77
CA PHE A 60 -0.90 -2.22 8.24
C PHE A 60 0.36 -3.08 8.12
N GLY A 61 0.62 -3.90 9.14
CA GLY A 61 1.82 -4.74 9.25
C GLY A 61 3.04 -3.96 9.72
N TYR A 62 4.21 -4.31 9.20
CA TYR A 62 5.49 -3.68 9.53
C TYR A 62 5.83 -2.54 8.56
N CYS A 63 6.82 -1.74 8.93
CA CYS A 63 7.46 -0.79 8.03
C CYS A 63 8.75 -1.38 7.43
N TYR A 64 9.09 -0.97 6.20
CA TYR A 64 10.16 -1.53 5.39
C TYR A 64 11.18 -0.47 4.96
N GLU A 65 12.40 -0.86 4.62
CA GLU A 65 13.46 0.09 4.23
C GLU A 65 13.22 0.65 2.82
N THR A 66 12.56 -0.13 1.95
CA THR A 66 12.26 0.25 0.58
C THR A 66 10.81 -0.03 0.19
N VAL A 67 10.32 0.66 -0.84
CA VAL A 67 9.00 0.36 -1.43
C VAL A 67 8.98 -1.02 -2.10
N SER A 68 10.12 -1.48 -2.63
CA SER A 68 10.24 -2.82 -3.22
C SER A 68 10.01 -3.92 -2.20
N GLU A 69 10.58 -3.80 -1.00
CA GLU A 69 10.31 -4.73 0.11
C GLU A 69 8.83 -4.71 0.51
N LEU A 70 8.24 -3.52 0.63
CA LEU A 70 6.82 -3.36 0.91
C LEU A 70 5.95 -4.06 -0.16
N TYR A 71 6.29 -3.88 -1.44
CA TYR A 71 5.61 -4.52 -2.56
C TYR A 71 5.68 -6.04 -2.48
N GLU A 72 6.88 -6.60 -2.29
CA GLU A 72 7.09 -8.04 -2.22
C GLU A 72 6.30 -8.72 -1.10
N VAL A 73 6.11 -8.03 0.03
CA VAL A 73 5.39 -8.59 1.19
C VAL A 73 3.87 -8.42 1.09
N LYS A 74 3.39 -7.33 0.48
CA LYS A 74 1.95 -7.01 0.43
C LYS A 74 1.26 -7.50 -0.84
N TYR A 75 1.99 -7.64 -1.93
CA TYR A 75 1.51 -8.31 -3.13
C TYR A 75 1.33 -9.82 -2.86
N PRO A 76 0.30 -10.49 -3.41
CA PRO A 76 -0.72 -9.99 -4.34
C PRO A 76 -2.00 -9.47 -3.68
N ASP A 77 -2.08 -9.45 -2.35
CA ASP A 77 -3.32 -9.05 -1.67
C ASP A 77 -3.63 -7.56 -1.88
N TRP A 78 -2.61 -6.72 -1.78
CA TRP A 78 -2.76 -5.28 -1.99
C TRP A 78 -2.52 -4.91 -3.46
N HIS A 79 -3.30 -3.96 -3.96
CA HIS A 79 -3.14 -3.38 -5.29
C HIS A 79 -3.35 -1.87 -5.28
N LYS A 80 -2.74 -1.16 -6.22
CA LYS A 80 -2.81 0.29 -6.34
C LYS A 80 -4.16 0.71 -6.93
N VAL A 81 -4.72 1.80 -6.38
CA VAL A 81 -5.91 2.46 -6.92
C VAL A 81 -5.60 3.90 -7.33
N ASN A 82 -6.39 4.42 -8.27
CA ASN A 82 -6.29 5.82 -8.65
C ASN A 82 -6.96 6.71 -7.59
N ALA A 83 -6.15 7.37 -6.76
CA ALA A 83 -6.61 8.28 -5.72
C ALA A 83 -6.12 9.70 -5.98
N LYS A 84 -6.90 10.70 -5.51
CA LYS A 84 -6.59 12.12 -5.64
C LYS A 84 -6.74 12.81 -4.28
N LEU A 85 -5.69 13.49 -3.84
CA LEU A 85 -5.77 14.42 -2.71
C LEU A 85 -6.36 15.76 -3.20
N VAL A 86 -7.35 16.28 -2.49
CA VAL A 86 -7.95 17.60 -2.72
C VAL A 86 -7.70 18.43 -1.46
N ILE A 87 -7.11 19.61 -1.63
CA ILE A 87 -6.86 20.59 -0.57
C ILE A 87 -7.65 21.84 -0.97
N GLU A 88 -8.48 22.35 -0.06
CA GLU A 88 -9.30 23.57 -0.22
C GLU A 88 -8.79 24.70 0.68
#